data_AF-V7FAD8-F1
#
_entry.id   AF-V7FAD8-F1
#
_cell.length_a   1.000
_cell.length_b   1.000
_cell.length_c   1.000
_cell.angle_alpha   90.00
_cell.angle_beta   90.00
_cell.angle_gamma   90.00
#
_symmetry.space_group_name_H-M   'P 1'
#
loop_
_entity.id
_entity.type
_entity.pdbx_description
1 polymer ?
#
loop_
_entity_poly.entity_id
_entity_poly.type
_entity_poly.pdbx_seq_one_letter_code
_entity_poly.pdbx_strand_id
1 'polypeptide(L)'
;MDIHRTFAEVVFCEDGRLRHHGRVDMTRSGLEGFGRSLNRTDEVVVEATGNAMGVVRVLSPFVDRVMVHQYQSGWITQDTVGSRAPATSTRPWRPIHWPMF
;
A
#
# COMPACT_ATOMS: atom_id res chain seq x y z
N MET A 1 -2.32 -1.25 -4.21
CA MET A 1 -2.03 -2.68 -4.39
C MET A 1 -3.31 -3.43 -4.13
N ASP A 2 -3.81 -4.10 -5.16
CA ASP A 2 -4.92 -5.04 -5.04
C ASP A 2 -4.31 -6.43 -4.80
N ILE A 3 -4.75 -7.11 -3.74
CA ILE A 3 -4.15 -8.38 -3.29
C ILE A 3 -5.03 -9.55 -3.69
N HIS A 4 -4.46 -10.46 -4.48
CA HIS A 4 -5.03 -11.78 -4.74
C HIS A 4 -4.27 -12.87 -3.96
N ARG A 5 -4.75 -14.13 -4.07
CA ARG A 5 -4.18 -15.27 -3.33
C ARG A 5 -2.69 -15.50 -3.64
N THR A 6 -2.26 -15.32 -4.89
CA THR A 6 -0.89 -15.68 -5.35
C THR A 6 -0.08 -14.49 -5.86
N PHE A 7 -0.73 -13.37 -6.20
CA PHE A 7 -0.08 -12.16 -6.68
C PHE A 7 -0.85 -10.91 -6.21
N ALA A 8 -0.18 -9.75 -6.22
CA ALA A 8 -0.80 -8.45 -6.06
C ALA A 8 -0.60 -7.63 -7.34
N GLU A 9 -1.65 -6.96 -7.80
CA GLU A 9 -1.56 -5.98 -8.88
C GLU A 9 -1.11 -4.63 -8.30
N VAL A 10 -0.11 -4.03 -8.94
CA VAL A 10 0.52 -2.80 -8.49
C VAL A 10 0.39 -1.71 -9.55
N VAL A 11 0.01 -0.53 -9.10
CA VAL A 11 -0.02 0.70 -9.88
C VAL A 11 0.68 1.77 -9.05
N PHE A 12 1.56 2.52 -9.70
CA PHE A 12 2.15 3.72 -9.12
C PHE A 12 1.28 4.93 -9.43
N CYS A 13 1.14 5.80 -8.43
CA CYS A 13 0.52 7.10 -8.58
C CYS A 13 1.60 8.17 -8.36
N GLU A 14 2.00 8.84 -9.44
CA GLU A 14 2.99 9.92 -9.41
C GLU A 14 2.37 11.15 -10.08
N ASP A 15 2.42 12.30 -9.42
CA ASP A 15 1.80 13.55 -9.90
C ASP A 15 0.32 13.40 -10.31
N GLY A 16 -0.42 12.53 -9.61
CA GLY A 16 -1.82 12.23 -9.88
C GLY A 16 -2.06 11.36 -11.13
N ARG A 17 -0.99 10.80 -11.73
CA ARG A 17 -1.07 9.92 -12.88
C ARG A 17 -0.83 8.47 -12.45
N LEU A 18 -1.71 7.59 -12.90
CA LEU A 18 -1.61 6.16 -12.64
C LEU A 18 -0.78 5.48 -13.72
N ARG A 19 0.23 4.71 -13.29
CA ARG A 19 1.05 3.87 -14.16
C ARG A 19 1.04 2.43 -13.65
N HIS A 20 0.59 1.51 -14.49
CA HIS A 20 0.67 0.07 -14.18
C HIS A 20 2.12 -0.35 -14.00
N HIS A 21 2.42 -0.95 -12.85
CA HIS A 21 3.72 -1.55 -12.56
C HIS A 21 3.72 -3.05 -12.92
N GLY A 22 2.58 -3.71 -12.73
CA GLY A 22 2.39 -5.13 -13.00
C GLY A 22 2.17 -5.93 -11.72
N ARG A 23 2.45 -7.23 -11.79
CA ARG A 23 2.20 -8.18 -10.70
C ARG A 23 3.41 -8.37 -9.81
N VAL A 24 3.16 -8.47 -8.51
CA VAL A 24 4.13 -8.86 -7.50
C VAL A 24 3.70 -10.20 -6.90
N ASP A 25 4.61 -11.18 -6.85
CA ASP A 25 4.33 -12.47 -6.22
C ASP A 25 4.04 -12.30 -4.72
N MET A 26 2.98 -12.95 -4.24
CA MET A 26 2.57 -12.95 -2.82
C MET A 26 3.39 -13.94 -1.98
N THR A 27 4.70 -14.00 -2.27
CA THR A 27 5.71 -14.65 -1.44
C THR A 27 6.49 -13.59 -0.69
N ARG A 28 7.12 -13.96 0.43
CA ARG A 28 7.96 -13.02 1.18
C ARG A 28 9.08 -12.43 0.32
N SER A 29 9.76 -13.27 -0.47
CA SER A 29 10.83 -12.84 -1.37
C SER A 29 10.34 -11.93 -2.49
N GLY A 30 9.15 -12.19 -3.04
CA GLY A 30 8.51 -11.32 -4.04
C GLY A 30 8.22 -9.93 -3.48
N LEU A 31 7.61 -9.86 -2.29
CA LEU A 31 7.32 -8.61 -1.60
C LEU A 31 8.57 -7.87 -1.14
N GLU A 32 9.61 -8.55 -0.66
CA GLU A 32 10.90 -7.92 -0.32
C GLU A 32 11.62 -7.40 -1.57
N GLY A 33 11.56 -8.13 -2.69
CA GLY A 33 12.09 -7.70 -3.98
C GLY A 33 11.38 -6.43 -4.49
N PHE A 34 10.05 -6.39 -4.38
CA PHE A 34 9.28 -5.19 -4.66
C PHE A 34 9.62 -4.05 -3.68
N GLY A 35 9.67 -4.30 -2.38
CA GLY A 35 10.03 -3.28 -1.39
C GLY A 35 11.38 -2.62 -1.66
N ARG A 36 12.37 -3.38 -2.14
CA ARG A 36 13.69 -2.83 -2.53
C ARG A 36 13.67 -1.93 -3.76
N SER A 37 12.62 -1.98 -4.59
CA SER A 37 12.48 -1.08 -5.74
C SER A 37 11.81 0.25 -5.37
N LEU A 38 11.24 0.36 -4.17
CA LEU A 38 10.57 1.56 -3.66
C LEU A 38 11.54 2.51 -2.97
N ASN A 39 11.13 3.78 -2.88
CA ASN A 39 11.78 4.79 -2.06
C ASN A 39 11.19 4.82 -0.66
N ARG A 40 12.01 5.20 0.33
CA ARG A 40 11.55 5.41 1.72
C ARG A 40 10.49 6.50 1.88
N THR A 41 10.29 7.33 0.88
CA THR A 41 9.26 8.38 0.83
C THR A 41 7.96 7.91 0.20
N ASP A 42 7.95 6.71 -0.40
CA ASP A 42 6.75 6.20 -1.05
C ASP A 42 5.71 5.83 0.00
N GLU A 43 4.45 5.91 -0.39
CA GLU A 43 3.31 5.55 0.45
C GLU A 43 2.53 4.45 -0.26
N VAL A 44 2.25 3.35 0.44
CA VAL A 44 1.61 2.18 -0.16
C VAL A 44 0.18 2.03 0.36
N VAL A 45 -0.79 2.00 -0.55
CA VAL A 45 -2.17 1.62 -0.24
C VAL A 45 -2.35 0.15 -0.59
N VAL A 46 -2.86 -0.63 0.36
CA VAL A 46 -3.16 -2.05 0.22
C VAL A 46 -4.65 -2.28 0.41
N GLU A 47 -5.28 -3.04 -0.47
CA GLU A 47 -6.66 -3.46 -0.25
C GLU A 47 -6.77 -4.45 0.93
N ALA A 48 -7.76 -4.22 1.79
CA ALA A 48 -8.01 -4.99 3.01
C ALA A 48 -8.58 -6.38 2.70
N THR A 49 -7.72 -7.29 2.29
CA THR A 49 -8.02 -8.73 2.21
C THR A 49 -7.35 -9.48 3.37
N GLY A 50 -7.71 -10.74 3.60
CA GLY A 50 -7.24 -11.52 4.75
C GLY A 50 -5.70 -11.62 4.92
N ASN A 51 -4.93 -11.34 3.86
CA ASN A 51 -3.46 -11.34 3.89
C ASN A 51 -2.83 -9.95 3.98
N ALA A 52 -3.62 -8.86 4.07
CA ALA A 52 -3.13 -7.48 4.04
C ALA A 52 -2.08 -7.21 5.12
N MET A 53 -2.27 -7.74 6.33
CA MET A 53 -1.30 -7.58 7.42
C MET A 53 0.05 -8.25 7.17
N GLY A 54 0.08 -9.33 6.39
CA GLY A 54 1.32 -9.96 5.95
C GLY A 54 2.13 -9.02 5.04
N VAL A 55 1.44 -8.34 4.11
CA VAL A 55 2.05 -7.36 3.20
C VAL A 55 2.54 -6.13 3.94
N VAL A 56 1.72 -5.58 4.85
CA VAL A 56 2.11 -4.44 5.70
C VAL A 56 3.44 -4.73 6.38
N ARG A 57 3.56 -5.86 7.07
CA ARG A 57 4.76 -6.22 7.83
C ARG A 57 6.02 -6.34 6.95
N VAL A 58 5.88 -6.80 5.71
CA VAL A 58 7.02 -6.93 4.79
C VAL A 58 7.41 -5.59 4.19
N LEU A 59 6.44 -4.72 3.86
CA LEU A 59 6.71 -3.47 3.16
C LEU A 59 7.09 -2.31 4.09
N SER A 60 6.62 -2.28 5.34
CA SER A 60 6.88 -1.18 6.28
C SER A 60 8.35 -0.74 6.41
N PRO A 61 9.38 -1.61 6.32
CA PRO A 61 10.78 -1.19 6.37
C PRO A 61 11.27 -0.40 5.15
N PHE A 62 10.54 -0.43 4.04
CA PHE A 62 10.97 0.10 2.74
C PHE A 62 10.33 1.44 2.37
N VAL A 63 9.22 1.81 3.00
CA VAL A 63 8.34 2.93 2.61
C VAL A 63 8.02 3.84 3.79
N ASP A 64 7.46 5.02 3.56
CA ASP A 64 7.10 5.97 4.63
C ASP A 64 5.94 5.41 5.46
N ARG A 65 4.93 4.87 4.76
CA ARG A 65 3.75 4.25 5.38
C ARG A 65 3.09 3.24 4.47
N VAL A 66 2.39 2.30 5.12
CA VAL A 66 1.46 1.39 4.47
C VAL A 66 0.07 1.63 5.08
N MET A 67 -0.95 1.82 4.24
CA MET A 67 -2.33 1.93 4.69
C MET A 67 -3.17 0.81 4.11
N VAL A 68 -4.15 0.39 4.88
CA VAL A 68 -5.08 -0.66 4.50
C VAL A 68 -6.43 -0.01 4.17
N HIS A 69 -6.85 -0.12 2.92
CA HIS A 69 -8.15 0.35 2.46
C HIS A 69 -9.16 -0.80 2.48
N GLN A 70 -10.17 -0.68 3.34
CA GLN A 70 -11.32 -1.56 3.37
C GLN A 70 -12.48 -0.88 2.66
N TYR A 71 -13.14 -1.58 1.73
CA TYR A 71 -14.43 -1.15 1.19
C TYR A 71 -15.48 -1.22 2.31
N GLN A 72 -15.54 -0.17 3.12
CA GLN A 72 -16.72 0.22 3.86
C GLN A 72 -17.05 1.63 3.39
N SER A 73 -18.31 1.89 3.08
CA SER A 73 -18.82 3.16 2.55
C SER A 73 -18.06 4.38 3.09
N GLY A 74 -17.14 4.92 2.30
CA GLY A 74 -16.69 6.31 2.37
C GLY A 74 -15.43 6.68 3.18
N TRP A 75 -14.73 5.80 3.91
CA TRP A 75 -13.61 6.25 4.78
C TRP A 75 -12.39 5.29 4.79
N ILE A 76 -11.19 5.83 4.57
CA ILE A 76 -9.91 5.13 4.83
C ILE A 76 -9.61 5.25 6.33
N THR A 77 -9.54 4.13 7.05
CA THR A 77 -9.10 4.12 8.46
C THR A 77 -7.58 4.07 8.52
N GLN A 78 -6.98 5.02 9.23
CA GLN A 78 -5.52 5.16 9.36
C GLN A 78 -4.98 4.28 10.50
N ASP A 79 -5.01 2.95 10.35
CA ASP A 79 -4.36 2.06 11.33
C ASP A 79 -2.85 1.99 11.04
N THR A 80 -2.10 2.91 11.65
CA THR A 80 -0.64 2.97 11.59
C THR A 80 -0.05 1.97 12.58
N VAL A 81 0.34 0.77 12.14
CA VAL A 81 1.09 -0.17 12.99
C VAL A 81 2.57 -0.10 12.63
N GLY A 82 3.28 0.80 13.33
CA GLY A 82 4.73 0.96 13.27
C GLY A 82 5.21 1.76 14.48
N SER A 83 6.05 1.15 15.31
CA SER A 83 6.57 1.73 16.56
C SER A 83 7.31 3.04 16.33
N ARG A 84 6.98 4.04 17.16
CA ARG A 84 7.34 5.47 17.11
C ARG A 84 6.27 6.27 16.37
N ALA A 85 5.45 6.99 17.12
CA ALA A 85 4.68 8.09 16.57
C ALA A 85 5.66 9.20 16.17
N PRO A 86 5.77 9.61 14.89
CA PRO A 86 6.05 10.98 14.58
C PRO A 86 4.72 11.73 14.41
N ALA A 87 4.75 12.99 14.82
CA ALA A 87 3.76 14.03 14.63
C ALA A 87 2.68 13.70 13.58
N THR A 88 1.43 13.88 14.02
CA THR A 88 0.25 14.18 13.22
C THR A 88 0.64 14.80 11.87
N SER A 89 0.75 13.97 10.83
CA SER A 89 0.89 14.46 9.47
C SER A 89 -0.48 14.99 9.08
N THR A 90 -0.59 16.32 9.07
CA THR A 90 -1.78 17.09 8.73
C THR A 90 -2.05 17.13 7.23
N ARG A 91 -1.41 16.28 6.42
CA ARG A 91 -1.71 16.19 4.98
C ARG A 91 -2.89 15.24 4.77
N PRO A 92 -4.11 15.75 4.50
CA PRO A 92 -5.20 14.87 4.11
C PRO A 92 -4.82 14.16 2.82
N TRP A 93 -5.05 12.83 2.80
CA TRP A 93 -4.92 12.03 1.60
C TRP A 93 -5.82 12.60 0.50
N ARG A 94 -5.25 12.82 -0.69
CA ARG A 94 -6.06 13.16 -1.86
C ARG A 94 -6.78 11.89 -2.33
N PRO A 95 -8.11 11.90 -2.48
CA PRO A 95 -8.83 10.75 -3.00
C PRO A 95 -8.30 10.39 -4.39
N ILE A 96 -7.75 9.19 -4.55
CA ILE A 96 -7.45 8.62 -5.85
C ILE A 96 -8.70 7.84 -6.26
N HIS A 97 -9.40 8.32 -7.29
CA HIS A 97 -10.55 7.59 -7.83
C HIS A 97 -10.03 6.39 -8.63
N TRP A 98 -10.11 5.21 -8.04
CA TRP A 98 -9.74 3.96 -8.70
C TRP A 98 -10.90 3.48 -9.59
N PRO A 99 -10.69 3.22 -10.89
CA PRO A 99 -11.68 2.48 -11.67
C PRO A 99 -11.67 1.03 -11.17
N MET A 100 -12.76 0.61 -10.54
CA MET A 100 -13.01 -0.82 -10.27
C MET A 100 -12.92 -1.60 -11.60
N PHE A 101 -12.16 -2.68 -11.61
CA PHE A 101 -12.33 -3.77 -12.57
C PHE A 101 -13.36 -4.77 -12.02
#